data_AF-F5RKB5-F1
#
_entry.id   AF-F5RKB5-F1
#
_cell.length_a   1.000
_cell.length_b   1.000
_cell.length_c   1.000
_cell.angle_alpha   90.00
_cell.angle_beta   90.00
_cell.angle_gamma   90.00
#
_symmetry.space_group_name_H-M   'P 1'
#
loop_
_entity.id
_entity.type
_entity.pdbx_description
1 polymer ?
#
loop_
_entity_poly.entity_id
_entity_poly.type
_entity_poly.pdbx_seq_one_letter_code
_entity_poly.pdbx_strand_id
1 'polypeptide(L)' 'MAFPKDFLWGGAVAANQCEGAYNADGKGIDIQDIMPYGIMGAPTEEPTADNLKLTAIDAARAAALGRDTDAEG' A
#
# COMPACT_ATOMS: atom_id res chain seq x y z
N MET A 1 -4.06 36.72 -10.29
CA MET A 1 -3.05 35.71 -10.68
C MET A 1 -3.78 34.42 -10.97
N ALA A 2 -3.48 33.78 -12.11
CA ALA A 2 -4.02 32.48 -12.49
C ALA A 2 -2.86 31.61 -13.00
N PHE A 3 -2.94 30.30 -12.82
CA PHE A 3 -1.96 29.38 -13.37
C PHE A 3 -1.97 29.41 -14.91
N PRO A 4 -0.82 29.17 -15.57
CA PRO A 4 -0.77 28.98 -17.01
C PRO A 4 -1.72 27.88 -17.51
N LYS A 5 -2.19 27.97 -18.75
CA LYS A 5 -3.12 26.98 -19.34
C LYS A 5 -2.59 25.55 -19.29
N ASP A 6 -1.28 25.38 -19.44
CA ASP A 6 -0.63 24.07 -19.49
C ASP A 6 -0.02 23.67 -18.15
N PHE A 7 -0.43 24.32 -17.06
CA PHE A 7 0.00 23.97 -15.72
C PHE A 7 -0.65 22.66 -15.28
N LEU A 8 0.16 21.62 -15.10
CA LEU A 8 -0.31 20.34 -14.58
C LEU A 8 -0.39 20.41 -13.05
N TRP A 9 -1.62 20.43 -12.54
CA TRP A 9 -1.89 20.35 -11.10
C TRP A 9 -2.60 19.04 -10.77
N GLY A 10 -1.96 18.24 -9.92
CA GLY A 10 -2.47 16.94 -9.52
C GLY A 10 -1.61 16.33 -8.41
N GLY A 11 -2.02 15.16 -7.93
CA GLY A 11 -1.25 14.34 -6.99
C GLY A 11 -0.60 13.16 -7.69
N ALA A 12 0.39 12.56 -7.04
CA ALA A 12 1.02 11.31 -7.47
C ALA A 12 1.08 10.34 -6.29
N VAL A 13 1.00 9.05 -6.57
CA VAL A 13 1.11 7.95 -5.61
C VAL A 13 2.12 6.92 -6.10
N ALA A 14 2.70 6.15 -5.18
CA ALA A 14 3.61 5.04 -5.52
C ALA A 14 2.91 3.67 -5.40
N ALA A 15 3.37 2.69 -6.18
CA ALA A 15 2.84 1.33 -6.21
C ALA A 15 2.69 0.69 -4.83
N ASN A 16 3.76 0.74 -4.02
CA ASN A 16 3.78 0.22 -2.65
C ASN A 16 2.89 0.97 -1.65
N GLN A 17 2.18 2.03 -2.07
CA GLN A 17 1.21 2.75 -1.26
C GLN A 17 -0.23 2.47 -1.68
N CYS A 18 -0.45 1.83 -2.84
CA CYS A 18 -1.77 1.77 -3.47
C CYS A 18 -2.13 0.42 -4.10
N GLU A 19 -1.16 -0.39 -4.55
CA GLU A 19 -1.46 -1.62 -5.30
C GLU A 19 -1.90 -2.79 -4.41
N GLY A 20 -1.31 -2.91 -3.22
CA GLY A 20 -1.54 -4.04 -2.30
C GLY A 20 -0.95 -5.34 -2.84
N ALA A 21 -1.56 -6.47 -2.48
CA ALA A 21 -1.27 -7.78 -3.06
C ALA A 21 0.23 -8.13 -3.10
N TYR A 22 0.94 -7.87 -2.00
CA TYR A 22 2.41 -7.97 -1.94
C TYR A 22 2.98 -9.34 -2.29
N ASN A 23 2.17 -10.41 -2.22
CA ASN A 23 2.54 -11.79 -2.50
C ASN A 23 1.83 -12.41 -3.72
N ALA A 24 1.12 -11.61 -4.52
CA ALA A 24 0.40 -12.10 -5.70
C ALA A 24 1.28 -12.07 -6.95
N ASP A 25 0.92 -12.91 -7.93
CA ASP A 25 1.43 -12.88 -9.31
C ASP A 25 2.96 -12.87 -9.46
N GLY A 26 3.67 -13.43 -8.48
CA GLY A 26 5.13 -13.51 -8.49
C GLY A 26 5.84 -12.19 -8.17
N LYS A 27 5.17 -11.19 -7.58
CA LYS A 27 5.83 -9.99 -7.03
C LYS A 27 6.87 -10.44 -5.99
N GLY A 28 8.09 -9.94 -6.11
CA GLY A 28 9.13 -10.13 -5.10
C GLY A 28 8.86 -9.28 -3.86
N ILE A 29 9.40 -9.71 -2.71
CA ILE A 29 9.34 -8.97 -1.45
C ILE A 29 10.15 -7.67 -1.57
N ASP A 30 9.56 -6.57 -1.13
CA ASP A 30 10.24 -5.29 -0.98
C ASP A 30 10.50 -4.92 0.49
N ILE A 31 11.29 -3.87 0.71
CA ILE A 31 11.70 -3.44 2.05
C ILE A 31 10.49 -2.99 2.92
N GLN A 32 9.41 -2.46 2.33
CA GLN A 32 8.23 -2.05 3.08
C GLN A 32 7.42 -3.25 3.59
N ASP A 33 7.46 -4.38 2.86
CA ASP A 33 6.77 -5.61 3.25
C ASP A 33 7.32 -6.17 4.57
N ILE A 34 8.61 -5.95 4.88
CA ILE A 34 9.30 -6.44 6.10
C ILE A 34 9.52 -5.37 7.19
N MET A 35 8.96 -4.17 7.05
CA MET A 35 9.10 -3.06 8.03
C MET A 35 7.76 -2.72 8.73
N PRO A 36 7.27 -3.57 9.65
CA PRO A 36 5.97 -3.38 10.30
C PRO A 36 5.90 -2.09 11.14
N TYR A 37 7.03 -1.66 11.73
CA TYR A 37 7.13 -0.45 12.54
C TYR A 37 7.78 0.73 11.80
N GLY A 38 7.92 0.62 10.48
CA GLY A 38 8.61 1.62 9.65
C GLY A 38 10.04 1.88 10.12
N ILE A 39 10.51 3.13 9.94
CA ILE A 39 11.89 3.55 10.25
C ILE A 39 12.22 3.41 11.74
N MET A 40 11.20 3.38 12.61
CA MET A 40 11.38 3.36 14.06
C MET A 40 11.61 1.96 14.64
N GLY A 41 11.44 0.89 13.85
CA GLY A 41 11.71 -0.48 14.29
C GLY A 41 12.66 -1.23 13.36
N ALA A 42 13.14 -2.37 13.86
CA ALA A 42 14.00 -3.24 13.08
C ALA A 42 13.19 -3.91 11.94
N PRO A 43 13.82 -4.17 10.78
CA PRO A 43 13.25 -5.04 9.76
C PRO A 43 13.05 -6.46 10.32
N THR A 44 12.07 -7.15 9.76
CA THR A 44 11.81 -8.57 9.99
C THR A 44 12.44 -9.40 8.86
N GLU A 45 12.59 -10.70 9.06
CA GLU A 45 13.09 -11.60 7.99
C GLU A 45 12.01 -11.86 6.92
N GLU A 46 10.74 -11.89 7.34
CA GLU A 46 9.58 -12.15 6.49
C GLU A 46 8.43 -11.19 6.86
N PRO A 47 7.53 -10.88 5.91
CA PRO A 47 6.36 -10.02 6.18
C PRO A 47 5.49 -10.57 7.31
N THR A 48 5.11 -9.69 8.23
CA THR A 48 4.31 -10.04 9.41
C THR A 48 2.89 -9.46 9.34
N ALA A 49 1.93 -10.14 9.97
CA ALA A 49 0.52 -9.75 9.94
C ALA A 49 0.24 -8.40 10.65
N ASP A 50 1.12 -7.97 11.56
CA ASP A 50 1.04 -6.68 12.24
C ASP A 50 1.63 -5.52 11.40
N ASN A 51 2.07 -5.78 10.16
CA ASN A 51 2.46 -4.73 9.24
C ASN A 51 1.22 -3.95 8.77
N LEU A 52 0.91 -2.88 9.49
CA LEU A 52 -0.25 -2.02 9.23
C LEU A 52 -0.24 -1.41 7.82
N LYS A 53 0.91 -1.29 7.16
CA LYS A 53 0.98 -0.80 5.77
C LYS A 53 0.32 -1.80 4.82
N LEU A 54 0.68 -3.08 4.92
CA LEU A 54 0.08 -4.13 4.09
C LEU A 54 -1.44 -4.18 4.30
N THR A 55 -1.86 -4.17 5.56
CA THR A 55 -3.29 -4.16 5.93
C THR A 55 -4.03 -2.95 5.36
N ALA A 56 -3.48 -1.75 5.51
CA ALA A 56 -4.10 -0.52 5.05
C ALA A 56 -4.22 -0.46 3.51
N ILE A 57 -3.19 -0.93 2.79
CA ILE A 57 -3.19 -0.90 1.33
C ILE A 57 -4.16 -1.93 0.76
N ASP A 58 -4.19 -3.15 1.32
CA ASP A 58 -5.13 -4.18 0.89
C ASP A 58 -6.59 -3.79 1.19
N ALA A 59 -6.84 -3.12 2.32
CA ALA A 59 -8.15 -2.55 2.62
C ALA A 59 -8.55 -1.44 1.64
N ALA A 60 -7.63 -0.53 1.30
CA ALA A 60 -7.88 0.50 0.29
C ALA A 60 -8.19 -0.10 -1.09
N ARG A 61 -7.49 -1.18 -1.45
CA ARG A 61 -7.76 -1.94 -2.68
C ARG A 61 -9.14 -2.61 -2.65
N ALA A 62 -9.51 -3.24 -1.54
CA ALA A 62 -10.83 -3.88 -1.39
C ALA A 62 -11.96 -2.87 -1.53
N ALA A 63 -11.83 -1.71 -0.88
CA ALA A 63 -12.77 -0.60 -1.00
C ALA A 63 -12.88 -0.08 -2.44
N ALA A 64 -11.76 0.03 -3.16
CA ALA A 64 -11.76 0.44 -4.58
C ALA A 64 -12.43 -0.58 -5.52
N LEU A 65 -12.42 -1.87 -5.15
CA LEU A 65 -13.07 -2.94 -5.91
C LEU A 65 -14.54 -3.17 -5.50
N GLY A 66 -15.07 -2.37 -4.57
CA GLY A 66 -16.43 -2.54 -4.05
C GLY A 66 -16.65 -3.87 -3.33
N ARG A 67 -15.58 -4.44 -2.76
CA ARG A 67 -15.63 -5.67 -1.96
C ARG A 67 -15.64 -5.26 -0.50
N ASP A 68 -16.77 -5.47 0.18
CA ASP A 68 -16.82 -5.38 1.64
C ASP A 68 -15.84 -6.40 2.22
N THR A 69 -14.96 -5.95 3.11
CA THR A 69 -13.92 -6.77 3.77
C THR A 69 -14.48 -7.69 4.86
N ASP A 70 -15.79 -7.92 4.84
CA ASP A 70 -16.57 -8.52 5.90
C ASP A 70 -16.82 -9.99 5.56
N ALA A 71 -15.75 -10.77 5.49
CA ALA A 71 -15.85 -12.23 5.41
C ALA A 71 -14.82 -12.87 6.32
N GLU A 72 -14.98 -12.64 7.62
CA GLU A 72 -14.55 -13.61 8.63
C GLU A 72 -15.59 -14.74 8.68
N GLY A 73 -15.11 -15.96 8.44
CA GLY A 73 -15.78 -17.24 8.71
C GLY A 73 -14.73 -18.26 9.08
#